data_AF-W3AIF1-F1
#
_entry.id   AF-W3AIF1-F1
#
_cell.length_a   1.000
_cell.length_b   1.000
_cell.length_c   1.000
_cell.angle_alpha   90.00
_cell.angle_beta   90.00
_cell.angle_gamma   90.00
#
_symmetry.space_group_name_H-M   'P 1'
#
loop_
_entity.id
_entity.type
_entity.pdbx_description
1 polymer ?
#
loop_
_entity_poly.entity_id
_entity_poly.type
_entity_poly.pdbx_seq_one_letter_code
_entity_poly.pdbx_strand_id
1 'polypeptide(L)'
;GWKCVGGKGEFHVGDMVVYFEIDSFLPICEEFEFLRKSSYKNNDFMGEGFRLKTMKFRGEISQGLCLGLEKLPKLYGMTLEEGMDVTEILGVREWEMPERAGSGGTMIGDRPGYIPKTDETRIQSAPDLLNEFKGLPYYITTKMDGSSHSIGIMDGEIAFTGHNFTYKDDGKSAFVEHVKAAGIPEKIKAYADDHGLSTMVLQGEWCGEGVQKNRLKLKKPEWFVFTARVDDKRTDLATLREICKYVG
;
A
#
# COMPACT_ATOMS: atom_id res chain seq x y z
N GLY A 1 -10.79 15.71 1.76
CA GLY A 1 -11.46 15.40 3.04
C GLY A 1 -10.53 15.28 4.25
N TRP A 2 -9.29 15.78 4.17
CA TRP A 2 -8.32 15.73 5.26
C TRP A 2 -8.51 16.88 6.26
N LYS A 3 -8.06 16.68 7.50
CA LYS A 3 -7.93 17.75 8.51
C LYS A 3 -6.45 17.97 8.80
N CYS A 4 -5.94 19.16 8.48
CA CYS A 4 -4.56 19.56 8.72
C CYS A 4 -4.54 20.89 9.48
N VAL A 5 -3.71 20.99 10.51
CA VAL A 5 -3.51 22.23 11.26
C VAL A 5 -2.58 23.14 10.45
N GLY A 6 -3.03 24.37 10.21
CA GLY A 6 -2.23 25.45 9.61
C GLY A 6 -1.95 26.57 10.61
N GLY A 7 -1.00 27.43 10.28
CA GLY A 7 -0.72 28.66 11.01
C GLY A 7 -1.91 29.62 11.00
N LYS A 8 -2.03 30.42 12.06
CA LYS A 8 -3.13 31.39 12.18
C LYS A 8 -2.99 32.48 11.11
N GLY A 9 -4.00 32.59 10.24
CA GLY A 9 -4.01 33.55 9.13
C GLY A 9 -3.14 33.15 7.95
N GLU A 10 -2.61 31.92 7.94
CA GLU A 10 -1.76 31.42 6.86
C GLU A 10 -2.56 31.04 5.61
N PHE A 11 -3.80 30.58 5.78
CA PHE A 11 -4.63 30.08 4.68
C PHE A 11 -6.05 30.67 4.72
N HIS A 12 -6.62 30.86 3.54
CA HIS A 12 -8.00 31.25 3.28
C HIS A 12 -8.67 30.20 2.37
N VAL A 13 -10.01 30.15 2.42
CA VAL A 13 -10.78 29.24 1.56
C VAL A 13 -10.61 29.64 0.11
N GLY A 14 -10.20 28.70 -0.73
CA GLY A 14 -9.91 28.91 -2.15
C GLY A 14 -8.42 29.12 -2.47
N ASP A 15 -7.55 29.17 -1.45
CA ASP A 15 -6.10 29.25 -1.69
C ASP A 15 -5.58 27.96 -2.35
N MET A 16 -4.76 28.12 -3.40
CA MET A 16 -4.03 27.01 -4.00
C MET A 16 -2.83 26.65 -3.12
N VAL A 17 -2.74 25.39 -2.74
CA VAL A 17 -1.75 24.88 -1.79
C VAL A 17 -1.21 23.54 -2.26
N VAL A 18 -0.03 23.16 -1.77
CA VAL A 18 0.43 21.78 -1.85
C VAL A 18 0.09 21.08 -0.55
N TYR A 19 -0.66 20.00 -0.66
CA TYR A 19 -0.98 19.12 0.44
C TYR A 19 -0.14 17.84 0.34
N PHE A 20 0.63 17.55 1.39
CA PHE A 20 1.43 16.34 1.53
C PHE A 20 0.67 15.38 2.44
N GLU A 21 0.40 14.17 1.97
CA GLU A 21 -0.33 13.17 2.75
C GLU A 21 0.46 12.64 3.95
N ILE A 22 -0.23 11.96 4.86
CA ILE A 22 0.45 11.11 5.84
C ILE A 22 1.25 10.02 5.12
N ASP A 23 2.36 9.61 5.75
CA ASP A 23 3.36 8.71 5.17
C ASP A 23 4.19 9.30 4.02
N SER A 24 3.99 10.56 3.61
CA SER A 24 5.01 11.26 2.80
C SER A 24 6.34 11.36 3.55
N PHE A 25 7.43 11.06 2.85
CA PHE A 25 8.81 11.18 3.27
C PHE A 25 9.49 12.30 2.48
N LEU A 26 9.61 13.45 3.12
CA LEU A 26 10.11 14.69 2.54
C LEU A 26 11.65 14.72 2.59
N PRO A 27 12.33 15.28 1.58
CA PRO A 27 13.78 15.38 1.57
C PRO A 27 14.30 16.37 2.62
N ILE A 28 15.58 16.25 2.96
CA ILE A 28 16.27 17.26 3.77
C ILE A 28 16.58 18.47 2.90
N CYS A 29 15.79 19.54 3.05
CA CYS A 29 16.00 20.84 2.42
C CYS A 29 15.39 21.96 3.28
N GLU A 30 15.75 23.21 2.95
CA GLU A 30 15.41 24.41 3.75
C GLU A 30 13.90 24.55 3.96
N GLU A 31 13.12 24.27 2.92
CA GLU A 31 11.66 24.38 2.89
C GLU A 31 10.98 23.47 3.92
N PHE A 32 11.60 22.32 4.25
CA PHE A 32 11.04 21.32 5.17
C PHE A 32 11.75 21.26 6.52
N GLU A 33 12.78 22.10 6.73
CA GLU A 33 13.66 22.04 7.89
C GLU A 33 12.93 22.25 9.23
N PHE A 34 11.83 22.99 9.20
CA PHE A 34 10.95 23.19 10.36
C PHE A 34 10.36 21.88 10.93
N LEU A 35 10.34 20.80 10.14
CA LEU A 35 9.86 19.47 10.55
C LEU A 35 10.90 18.66 11.31
N ARG A 36 12.17 19.10 11.37
CA ARG A 36 13.27 18.28 11.90
C ARG A 36 13.01 17.75 13.30
N LYS A 37 12.50 18.59 14.19
CA LYS A 37 12.24 18.19 15.58
C LYS A 37 11.15 17.11 15.71
N SER A 38 10.12 17.14 14.86
CA SER A 38 8.93 16.29 15.01
C SER A 38 8.93 15.05 14.11
N SER A 39 9.59 15.14 12.97
CA SER A 39 9.36 14.25 11.83
C SER A 39 10.63 13.62 11.25
N TYR A 40 11.82 14.05 11.69
CA TYR A 40 13.09 13.50 11.18
C TYR A 40 13.19 11.97 11.39
N LYS A 41 13.64 11.30 10.33
CA LYS A 41 13.98 9.88 10.29
C LYS A 41 15.24 9.65 9.48
N ASN A 42 15.95 8.61 9.85
CA ASN A 42 17.09 8.08 9.14
C ASN A 42 17.01 6.55 9.20
N ASN A 43 17.13 5.89 8.06
CA ASN A 43 17.26 4.44 7.97
C ASN A 43 18.12 4.05 6.76
N ASP A 44 18.74 2.88 6.79
CA ASP A 44 19.69 2.44 5.76
C ASP A 44 19.06 2.29 4.35
N PHE A 45 17.74 2.09 4.29
CA PHE A 45 17.00 1.85 3.05
C PHE A 45 16.60 3.16 2.35
N MET A 46 16.12 4.14 3.10
CA MET A 46 15.59 5.41 2.58
C MET A 46 16.54 6.59 2.75
N GLY A 47 17.56 6.47 3.61
CA GLY A 47 18.41 7.57 4.04
C GLY A 47 17.67 8.53 4.99
N GLU A 48 18.09 9.80 4.94
CA GLU A 48 17.57 10.86 5.81
C GLU A 48 16.39 11.62 5.17
N GLY A 49 15.44 12.06 6.00
CA GLY A 49 14.29 12.85 5.58
C GLY A 49 13.28 13.09 6.70
N PHE A 50 12.13 13.66 6.36
CA PHE A 50 11.05 13.94 7.30
C PHE A 50 9.80 13.11 6.98
N ARG A 51 9.41 12.23 7.89
CA ARG A 51 8.19 11.41 7.75
C ARG A 51 6.99 12.13 8.34
N LEU A 52 5.99 12.39 7.50
CA LEU A 52 4.67 12.85 7.95
C LEU A 52 3.88 11.70 8.56
N LYS A 53 3.22 11.98 9.68
CA LYS A 53 2.39 11.02 10.42
C LYS A 53 1.18 11.75 10.97
N THR A 54 0.17 10.99 11.37
CA THR A 54 -0.96 11.56 12.12
C THR A 54 -0.44 12.16 13.44
N MET A 55 -0.77 13.42 13.68
CA MET A 55 -0.42 14.18 14.88
C MET A 55 -1.70 14.65 15.59
N LYS A 56 -1.58 14.99 16.87
CA LYS A 56 -2.63 15.69 17.61
C LYS A 56 -2.09 17.00 18.17
N PHE A 57 -2.79 18.09 17.90
CA PHE A 57 -2.47 19.41 18.44
C PHE A 57 -3.64 19.88 19.29
N ARG A 58 -3.41 20.02 20.61
CA ARG A 58 -4.44 20.47 21.57
C ARG A 58 -5.75 19.68 21.49
N GLY A 59 -5.66 18.37 21.24
CA GLY A 59 -6.81 17.47 21.12
C GLY A 59 -7.30 17.24 19.68
N GLU A 60 -7.00 18.16 18.77
CA GLU A 60 -7.42 18.09 17.37
C GLU A 60 -6.48 17.23 16.54
N ILE A 61 -7.05 16.39 15.67
CA ILE A 61 -6.29 15.55 14.73
C ILE A 61 -5.76 16.42 13.58
N SER A 62 -4.48 16.25 13.28
CA SER A 62 -3.83 16.81 12.10
C SER A 62 -3.16 15.69 11.31
N GLN A 63 -3.54 15.56 10.04
CA GLN A 63 -3.03 14.57 9.11
C GLN A 63 -2.46 15.29 7.90
N GLY A 64 -1.24 14.94 7.52
CA GLY A 64 -0.51 15.57 6.44
C GLY A 64 0.11 16.91 6.82
N LEU A 65 0.52 17.64 5.79
CA LEU A 65 1.08 18.98 5.86
C LEU A 65 0.49 19.80 4.71
N CYS A 66 0.09 21.04 4.99
CA CYS A 66 -0.37 22.00 3.99
C CYS A 66 0.65 23.13 3.90
N LEU A 67 1.15 23.44 2.69
CA LEU A 67 2.05 24.56 2.44
C LEU A 67 1.53 25.41 1.28
N GLY A 68 1.64 26.73 1.42
CA GLY A 68 1.45 27.65 0.30
C GLY A 68 2.56 27.51 -0.74
N LEU A 69 2.26 27.87 -1.98
CA LEU A 69 3.19 27.76 -3.11
C LEU A 69 4.46 28.58 -2.90
N GLU A 70 4.36 29.71 -2.20
CA GLU A 70 5.46 30.60 -1.84
C GLU A 70 6.51 29.98 -0.91
N LYS A 71 6.23 28.80 -0.35
CA LYS A 71 7.19 28.03 0.46
C LYS A 71 7.91 26.96 -0.35
N LEU A 72 7.61 26.83 -1.64
CA LEU A 72 8.10 25.74 -2.49
C LEU A 72 8.76 26.31 -3.76
N PRO A 73 10.02 26.79 -3.66
CA PRO A 73 10.74 27.41 -4.78
C PRO A 73 10.84 26.55 -6.03
N LYS A 74 10.86 25.21 -5.87
CA LYS A 74 10.87 24.27 -6.99
C LYS A 74 9.66 24.37 -7.92
N LEU A 75 8.56 24.97 -7.46
CA LEU A 75 7.34 25.16 -8.24
C LEU A 75 7.25 26.55 -8.89
N TYR A 76 8.23 27.43 -8.66
CA TYR A 76 8.17 28.80 -9.17
C TYR A 76 8.22 28.84 -10.70
N GLY A 77 7.31 29.62 -11.29
CA GLY A 77 7.18 29.76 -12.74
C GLY A 77 6.49 28.59 -13.43
N MET A 78 6.07 27.56 -12.69
CA MET A 78 5.27 26.47 -13.23
C MET A 78 3.80 26.90 -13.35
N THR A 79 3.12 26.42 -14.41
CA THR A 79 1.66 26.51 -14.49
C THR A 79 1.09 25.32 -13.71
N LEU A 80 0.47 25.60 -12.57
CA LEU A 80 -0.10 24.59 -11.69
C LEU A 80 -1.62 24.60 -11.79
N GLU A 81 -2.21 23.42 -11.72
CA GLU A 81 -3.67 23.21 -11.70
C GLU A 81 -4.05 22.38 -10.47
N GLU A 82 -5.29 22.55 -9.98
CA GLU A 82 -5.79 21.74 -8.88
C GLU A 82 -5.75 20.24 -9.23
N GLY A 83 -5.22 19.43 -8.31
CA GLY A 83 -5.06 17.99 -8.52
C GLY A 83 -3.78 17.57 -9.25
N MET A 84 -2.93 18.52 -9.67
CA MET A 84 -1.62 18.18 -10.25
C MET A 84 -0.72 17.47 -9.23
N ASP A 85 -0.18 16.32 -9.63
CA ASP A 85 0.82 15.60 -8.82
C ASP A 85 2.20 16.26 -8.95
N VAL A 86 2.73 16.73 -7.83
CA VAL A 86 4.05 17.36 -7.72
C VAL A 86 5.05 16.53 -6.90
N THR A 87 4.74 15.25 -6.65
CA THR A 87 5.53 14.34 -5.81
C THR A 87 6.98 14.23 -6.28
N GLU A 88 7.20 13.94 -7.56
CA GLU A 88 8.54 13.80 -8.14
C GLU A 88 9.30 15.13 -8.15
N ILE A 89 8.62 16.22 -8.53
CA ILE A 89 9.22 17.57 -8.62
C ILE A 89 9.76 18.00 -7.25
N LEU A 90 8.98 17.77 -6.20
CA LEU A 90 9.36 18.12 -4.84
C LEU A 90 10.35 17.12 -4.22
N GLY A 91 10.55 15.96 -4.83
CA GLY A 91 11.43 14.90 -4.33
C GLY A 91 10.83 14.15 -3.14
N VAL A 92 9.49 14.12 -3.07
CA VAL A 92 8.75 13.41 -2.02
C VAL A 92 8.73 11.92 -2.36
N ARG A 93 8.95 11.08 -1.36
CA ARG A 93 8.82 9.62 -1.47
C ARG A 93 7.75 9.13 -0.50
N GLU A 94 7.22 7.93 -0.70
CA GLU A 94 6.41 7.29 0.34
C GLU A 94 7.34 6.69 1.41
N TRP A 95 7.02 6.89 2.68
CA TRP A 95 7.75 6.27 3.78
C TRP A 95 7.48 4.77 3.79
N GLU A 96 8.49 4.01 3.40
CA GLU A 96 8.49 2.56 3.49
C GLU A 96 9.26 2.10 4.73
N MET A 97 8.73 1.07 5.40
CA MET A 97 9.54 0.32 6.35
C MET A 97 10.28 -0.78 5.58
N PRO A 98 11.60 -0.94 5.76
CA PRO A 98 12.31 -2.02 5.10
C PRO A 98 11.64 -3.36 5.47
N GLU A 99 11.34 -4.18 4.46
CA GLU A 99 11.01 -5.58 4.70
C GLU A 99 12.17 -6.17 5.51
N ARG A 100 11.90 -6.62 6.74
CA ARG A 100 12.97 -7.10 7.64
C ARG A 100 13.70 -8.27 6.97
N ALA A 101 14.94 -8.02 6.54
CA ALA A 101 15.87 -9.05 6.10
C ALA A 101 16.13 -9.99 7.29
N GLY A 102 15.48 -11.14 7.28
CA GLY A 102 15.58 -12.14 8.34
C GLY A 102 14.44 -13.16 8.35
N SER A 103 13.26 -12.78 7.83
CA SER A 103 12.07 -13.67 7.83
C SER A 103 11.28 -13.72 6.52
N GLY A 104 11.66 -12.95 5.49
CA GLY A 104 10.88 -12.77 4.25
C GLY A 104 11.16 -13.76 3.11
N GLY A 105 12.20 -14.59 3.21
CA GLY A 105 12.65 -15.48 2.14
C GLY A 105 13.72 -14.88 1.21
N THR A 106 14.20 -15.69 0.26
CA THR A 106 15.18 -15.24 -0.74
C THR A 106 14.48 -14.51 -1.88
N MET A 107 14.80 -13.22 -2.08
CA MET A 107 14.28 -12.40 -3.18
C MET A 107 15.02 -12.72 -4.48
N ILE A 108 14.27 -12.90 -5.59
CA ILE A 108 14.84 -13.27 -6.90
C ILE A 108 14.59 -12.22 -8.00
N GLY A 109 13.94 -11.12 -7.66
CA GLY A 109 13.68 -10.01 -8.56
C GLY A 109 12.45 -9.22 -8.14
N ASP A 110 12.11 -8.24 -8.96
CA ASP A 110 10.90 -7.43 -8.78
C ASP A 110 9.65 -8.29 -8.96
N ARG A 111 8.53 -7.78 -8.44
CA ARG A 111 7.22 -8.40 -8.64
C ARG A 111 6.86 -8.44 -10.15
N PRO A 112 6.30 -9.55 -10.67
CA PRO A 112 5.88 -9.63 -12.07
C PRO A 112 4.76 -8.65 -12.36
N GLY A 113 4.75 -8.08 -13.57
CA GLY A 113 3.76 -7.05 -13.96
C GLY A 113 2.30 -7.51 -13.93
N TYR A 114 2.03 -8.80 -14.17
CA TYR A 114 0.67 -9.36 -14.13
C TYR A 114 0.11 -9.48 -12.70
N ILE A 115 0.95 -9.32 -11.67
CA ILE A 115 0.56 -9.24 -10.27
C ILE A 115 0.58 -7.75 -9.89
N PRO A 116 -0.57 -7.04 -9.88
CA PRO A 116 -0.60 -5.62 -9.59
C PRO A 116 -0.34 -5.33 -8.11
N LYS A 117 0.00 -4.07 -7.82
CA LYS A 117 0.07 -3.54 -6.44
C LYS A 117 -1.31 -3.64 -5.78
N THR A 118 -1.33 -3.79 -4.46
CA THR A 118 -2.55 -3.94 -3.65
C THR A 118 -2.97 -2.61 -2.99
N ASP A 119 -2.48 -1.50 -3.54
CA ASP A 119 -2.75 -0.17 -3.03
C ASP A 119 -4.21 0.20 -3.30
N GLU A 120 -4.82 0.87 -2.33
CA GLU A 120 -6.21 1.32 -2.40
C GLU A 120 -6.25 2.81 -2.03
N THR A 121 -7.03 3.60 -2.77
CA THR A 121 -7.15 5.04 -2.54
C THR A 121 -7.84 5.33 -1.21
N ARG A 122 -7.28 6.25 -0.42
CA ARG A 122 -7.94 6.73 0.80
C ARG A 122 -9.12 7.63 0.43
N ILE A 123 -10.28 7.41 1.07
CA ILE A 123 -11.50 8.17 0.78
C ILE A 123 -11.33 9.69 1.03
N GLN A 124 -10.42 10.07 1.93
CA GLN A 124 -10.10 11.48 2.19
C GLN A 124 -9.45 12.17 0.99
N SER A 125 -8.75 11.42 0.14
CA SER A 125 -8.04 11.91 -1.05
C SER A 125 -8.95 11.96 -2.28
N ALA A 126 -9.97 11.09 -2.34
CA ALA A 126 -10.96 11.06 -3.41
C ALA A 126 -12.40 11.09 -2.85
N PRO A 127 -12.82 12.18 -2.17
CA PRO A 127 -14.12 12.25 -1.51
C PRO A 127 -15.30 12.15 -2.49
N ASP A 128 -15.12 12.55 -3.75
CA ASP A 128 -16.17 12.51 -4.78
C ASP A 128 -16.61 11.08 -5.13
N LEU A 129 -15.75 10.07 -4.87
CA LEU A 129 -16.11 8.66 -5.00
C LEU A 129 -17.32 8.29 -4.13
N LEU A 130 -17.58 8.99 -3.02
CA LEU A 130 -18.78 8.78 -2.20
C LEU A 130 -20.06 9.11 -2.98
N ASN A 131 -20.01 10.11 -3.86
CA ASN A 131 -21.14 10.47 -4.71
C ASN A 131 -21.28 9.48 -5.87
N GLU A 132 -20.17 9.07 -6.49
CA GLU A 132 -20.17 8.09 -7.58
C GLU A 132 -20.68 6.71 -7.13
N PHE A 133 -20.33 6.29 -5.91
CA PHE A 133 -20.76 5.00 -5.36
C PHE A 133 -22.16 5.04 -4.74
N LYS A 134 -22.82 6.19 -4.72
CA LYS A 134 -24.13 6.34 -4.11
C LYS A 134 -25.16 5.45 -4.83
N GLY A 135 -25.75 4.51 -4.09
CA GLY A 135 -26.76 3.59 -4.59
C GLY A 135 -26.19 2.37 -5.34
N LEU A 136 -24.87 2.26 -5.48
CA LEU A 136 -24.23 1.06 -6.01
C LEU A 136 -24.05 0.01 -4.90
N PRO A 137 -24.10 -1.28 -5.23
CA PRO A 137 -23.75 -2.33 -4.29
C PRO A 137 -22.24 -2.30 -4.02
N TYR A 138 -21.86 -2.42 -2.74
CA TYR A 138 -20.48 -2.58 -2.31
C TYR A 138 -20.41 -3.58 -1.16
N TYR A 139 -19.21 -4.07 -0.90
CA TYR A 139 -18.94 -4.93 0.25
C TYR A 139 -17.93 -4.27 1.17
N ILE A 140 -17.99 -4.63 2.45
CA ILE A 140 -17.11 -4.08 3.49
C ILE A 140 -16.26 -5.23 4.03
N THR A 141 -14.96 -5.03 4.05
CA THR A 141 -13.99 -5.95 4.65
C THR A 141 -13.14 -5.25 5.69
N THR A 142 -12.55 -6.02 6.58
CA THR A 142 -11.55 -5.52 7.52
C THR A 142 -10.21 -5.40 6.79
N LYS A 143 -9.61 -4.20 6.78
CA LYS A 143 -8.22 -4.04 6.35
C LYS A 143 -7.29 -4.59 7.43
N MET A 144 -6.64 -5.70 7.13
CA MET A 144 -5.70 -6.35 8.03
C MET A 144 -4.38 -5.56 8.10
N ASP A 145 -3.68 -5.63 9.24
CA ASP A 145 -2.38 -4.95 9.46
C ASP A 145 -1.25 -5.99 9.41
N GLY A 146 -0.78 -6.27 8.20
CA GLY A 146 0.24 -7.26 7.92
C GLY A 146 1.19 -6.82 6.81
N SER A 147 1.53 -7.77 5.94
CA SER A 147 2.29 -7.52 4.73
C SER A 147 1.58 -8.12 3.53
N SER A 148 1.42 -7.34 2.46
CA SER A 148 0.79 -7.80 1.22
C SER A 148 1.59 -8.94 0.62
N HIS A 149 0.94 -10.08 0.40
CA HIS A 149 1.52 -11.23 -0.27
C HIS A 149 0.56 -11.76 -1.33
N SER A 150 1.11 -12.24 -2.45
CA SER A 150 0.33 -12.79 -3.55
C SER A 150 0.89 -14.11 -4.03
N ILE A 151 0.00 -14.95 -4.56
CA ILE A 151 0.33 -16.09 -5.41
C ILE A 151 -0.25 -15.80 -6.78
N GLY A 152 0.59 -15.81 -7.80
CA GLY A 152 0.17 -15.68 -9.19
C GLY A 152 0.48 -16.93 -9.98
N ILE A 153 -0.31 -17.17 -11.02
CA ILE A 153 0.00 -18.11 -12.09
C ILE A 153 -0.10 -17.39 -13.44
N MET A 154 0.85 -17.66 -14.31
CA MET A 154 0.83 -17.23 -15.71
C MET A 154 1.39 -18.37 -16.56
N ASP A 155 0.60 -18.85 -17.52
CA ASP A 155 0.98 -19.94 -18.42
C ASP A 155 1.48 -21.21 -17.69
N GLY A 156 0.89 -21.49 -16.51
CA GLY A 156 1.21 -22.67 -15.68
C GLY A 156 2.41 -22.52 -14.74
N GLU A 157 3.11 -21.38 -14.77
CA GLU A 157 4.22 -21.02 -13.89
C GLU A 157 3.74 -20.23 -12.67
N ILE A 158 4.15 -20.65 -11.48
CA ILE A 158 3.74 -20.04 -10.21
C ILE A 158 4.75 -18.98 -9.76
N ALA A 159 4.26 -17.84 -9.31
CA ALA A 159 5.05 -16.82 -8.63
C ALA A 159 4.52 -16.55 -7.22
N PHE A 160 5.43 -16.41 -6.26
CA PHE A 160 5.15 -15.97 -4.90
C PHE A 160 5.73 -14.58 -4.70
N THR A 161 4.94 -13.62 -4.23
CA THR A 161 5.41 -12.24 -4.12
C THR A 161 5.03 -11.62 -2.78
N GLY A 162 5.91 -10.77 -2.27
CA GLY A 162 5.61 -9.82 -1.22
C GLY A 162 4.98 -8.55 -1.79
N HIS A 163 5.23 -7.41 -1.12
CA HIS A 163 4.74 -6.12 -1.61
C HIS A 163 5.51 -5.67 -2.86
N ASN A 164 6.84 -5.76 -2.84
CA ASN A 164 7.69 -5.28 -3.93
C ASN A 164 8.44 -6.39 -4.70
N PHE A 165 8.68 -7.54 -4.07
CA PHE A 165 9.62 -8.54 -4.60
C PHE A 165 8.99 -9.91 -4.81
N THR A 166 9.59 -10.67 -5.73
CA THR A 166 9.32 -12.10 -5.94
C THR A 166 10.21 -12.95 -5.03
N TYR A 167 9.63 -13.94 -4.36
CA TYR A 167 10.33 -14.88 -3.50
C TYR A 167 10.68 -16.18 -4.23
N LYS A 168 11.86 -16.71 -3.94
CA LYS A 168 12.28 -18.06 -4.33
C LYS A 168 11.57 -19.09 -3.46
N ASP A 169 11.13 -20.17 -4.09
CA ASP A 169 10.77 -21.40 -3.37
C ASP A 169 12.05 -22.16 -2.97
N ASP A 170 12.64 -21.78 -1.84
CA ASP A 170 13.84 -22.42 -1.28
C ASP A 170 13.71 -22.76 0.23
N GLY A 171 12.46 -22.80 0.73
CA GLY A 171 12.15 -23.10 2.13
C GLY A 171 12.45 -21.98 3.13
N LYS A 172 12.85 -20.79 2.67
CA LYS A 172 13.19 -19.66 3.57
C LYS A 172 12.08 -18.65 3.78
N SER A 173 11.04 -18.64 2.93
CA SER A 173 9.90 -17.75 3.09
C SER A 173 8.81 -18.45 3.90
N ALA A 174 8.48 -17.91 5.09
CA ALA A 174 7.41 -18.45 5.92
C ALA A 174 6.04 -18.40 5.22
N PHE A 175 5.82 -17.41 4.35
CA PHE A 175 4.63 -17.31 3.52
C PHE A 175 4.56 -18.46 2.50
N VAL A 176 5.64 -18.67 1.73
CA VAL A 176 5.71 -19.74 0.71
C VAL A 176 5.48 -21.10 1.35
N GLU A 177 6.14 -21.38 2.47
CA GLU A 177 5.96 -22.64 3.20
C GLU A 177 4.54 -22.80 3.74
N HIS A 178 3.91 -21.73 4.22
CA HIS A 178 2.52 -21.76 4.69
C HIS A 178 1.54 -22.14 3.58
N VAL A 179 1.63 -21.49 2.42
CA VAL A 179 0.69 -21.73 1.32
C VAL A 179 0.92 -23.08 0.66
N LYS A 180 2.18 -23.55 0.60
CA LYS A 180 2.53 -24.91 0.16
C LYS A 180 2.00 -25.97 1.12
N ALA A 181 2.12 -25.77 2.43
CA ALA A 181 1.57 -26.70 3.42
C ALA A 181 0.03 -26.84 3.32
N ALA A 182 -0.66 -25.80 2.83
CA ALA A 182 -2.10 -25.82 2.56
C ALA A 182 -2.46 -26.38 1.15
N GLY A 183 -1.48 -26.70 0.31
CA GLY A 183 -1.66 -27.16 -1.07
C GLY A 183 -2.29 -26.10 -1.98
N ILE A 184 -2.16 -24.82 -1.63
CA ILE A 184 -2.77 -23.71 -2.39
C ILE A 184 -2.18 -23.60 -3.81
N PRO A 185 -0.84 -23.67 -4.03
CA PRO A 185 -0.27 -23.53 -5.37
C PRO A 185 -0.84 -24.54 -6.38
N GLU A 186 -0.97 -25.80 -5.97
CA GLU A 186 -1.49 -26.88 -6.81
C GLU A 186 -2.98 -26.67 -7.11
N LYS A 187 -3.75 -26.20 -6.14
CA LYS A 187 -5.19 -25.93 -6.32
C LYS A 187 -5.45 -24.69 -7.17
N ILE A 188 -4.65 -23.63 -7.05
CA ILE A 188 -4.74 -22.46 -7.94
C ILE A 188 -4.46 -22.90 -9.37
N LYS A 189 -3.42 -23.73 -9.57
CA LYS A 189 -3.10 -24.28 -10.89
C LYS A 189 -4.25 -25.13 -11.45
N ALA A 190 -4.77 -26.06 -10.67
CA ALA A 190 -5.90 -26.89 -11.07
C ALA A 190 -7.14 -26.04 -11.42
N TYR A 191 -7.44 -25.00 -10.62
CA TYR A 191 -8.53 -24.08 -10.91
C TYR A 191 -8.31 -23.33 -12.23
N ALA A 192 -7.10 -22.83 -12.47
CA ALA A 192 -6.76 -22.14 -13.72
C ALA A 192 -6.89 -23.08 -14.94
N ASP A 193 -6.37 -24.30 -14.84
CA ASP A 193 -6.45 -25.31 -15.90
C ASP A 193 -7.92 -25.72 -16.18
N ASP A 194 -8.71 -25.99 -15.13
CA ASP A 194 -10.13 -26.38 -15.22
C ASP A 194 -10.99 -25.31 -15.89
N HIS A 195 -10.60 -24.03 -15.77
CA HIS A 195 -11.33 -22.89 -16.31
C HIS A 195 -10.66 -22.27 -17.55
N GLY A 196 -9.55 -22.83 -18.03
CA GLY A 196 -8.83 -22.35 -19.21
C GLY A 196 -8.25 -20.94 -19.06
N LEU A 197 -7.79 -20.58 -17.87
CA LEU A 197 -7.28 -19.24 -17.54
C LEU A 197 -5.81 -19.12 -17.91
N SER A 198 -5.42 -18.01 -18.55
CA SER A 198 -4.00 -17.74 -18.82
C SER A 198 -3.30 -17.09 -17.64
N THR A 199 -4.03 -16.25 -16.88
CA THR A 199 -3.53 -15.65 -15.64
C THR A 199 -4.51 -15.76 -14.50
N MET A 200 -3.99 -16.05 -13.31
CA MET A 200 -4.76 -16.02 -12.07
C MET A 200 -3.90 -15.50 -10.93
N VAL A 201 -4.43 -14.59 -10.12
CA VAL A 201 -3.71 -14.00 -8.99
C VAL A 201 -4.61 -13.97 -7.76
N LEU A 202 -4.13 -14.55 -6.66
CA LEU A 202 -4.71 -14.36 -5.33
C LEU A 202 -3.83 -13.41 -4.52
N GLN A 203 -4.44 -12.36 -4.01
CA GLN A 203 -3.78 -11.34 -3.19
C GLN A 203 -4.40 -11.33 -1.81
N GLY A 204 -3.54 -11.32 -0.79
CA GLY A 204 -3.97 -11.35 0.59
C GLY A 204 -2.96 -10.71 1.53
N GLU A 205 -3.41 -10.51 2.76
CA GLU A 205 -2.57 -9.97 3.82
C GLU A 205 -1.95 -11.10 4.63
N TRP A 206 -0.62 -11.17 4.66
CA TRP A 206 0.11 -12.06 5.56
C TRP A 206 0.19 -11.42 6.94
N CYS A 207 -0.38 -12.07 7.97
CA CYS A 207 -0.42 -11.55 9.32
C CYS A 207 0.10 -12.59 10.31
N GLY A 208 0.84 -12.17 11.34
CA GLY A 208 1.33 -13.10 12.36
C GLY A 208 2.40 -12.52 13.26
N GLU A 209 2.91 -13.34 14.16
CA GLU A 209 4.10 -12.99 14.94
C GLU A 209 5.29 -12.71 14.01
N GLY A 210 6.07 -11.68 14.32
CA GLY A 210 7.15 -11.20 13.45
C GLY A 210 6.69 -10.34 12.26
N VAL A 211 5.39 -10.24 11.99
CA VAL A 211 4.82 -9.40 10.93
C VAL A 211 4.13 -8.17 11.53
N GLN A 212 4.61 -6.98 11.14
CA GLN A 212 4.16 -5.70 11.68
C GLN A 212 4.08 -5.71 13.22
N LYS A 213 2.91 -5.37 13.79
CA LYS A 213 2.66 -5.34 15.24
C LYS A 213 1.85 -6.52 15.75
N ASN A 214 1.56 -7.52 14.90
CA ASN A 214 0.66 -8.65 15.20
C ASN A 214 -0.59 -8.21 15.99
N ARG A 215 -1.35 -7.23 15.47
CA ARG A 215 -2.51 -6.66 16.20
C ARG A 215 -3.60 -7.68 16.48
N LEU A 216 -3.69 -8.71 15.64
CA LEU A 216 -4.60 -9.84 15.75
C LEU A 216 -4.19 -10.83 16.86
N LYS A 217 -2.97 -10.71 17.39
CA LYS A 217 -2.39 -11.62 18.40
C LYS A 217 -2.45 -13.09 17.96
N LEU A 218 -2.19 -13.33 16.68
CA LEU A 218 -2.17 -14.69 16.13
C LEU A 218 -1.00 -15.45 16.73
N LYS A 219 -1.26 -16.71 17.13
CA LYS A 219 -0.24 -17.64 17.62
C LYS A 219 0.61 -18.22 16.50
N LYS A 220 0.05 -18.27 15.29
CA LYS A 220 0.70 -18.72 14.06
C LYS A 220 0.37 -17.72 12.96
N PRO A 221 1.30 -17.45 12.03
CA PRO A 221 0.97 -16.64 10.87
C PRO A 221 -0.14 -17.25 10.01
N GLU A 222 -0.98 -16.39 9.45
CA GLU A 222 -2.10 -16.73 8.55
C GLU A 222 -2.17 -15.74 7.38
N TRP A 223 -2.71 -16.20 6.25
CA TRP A 223 -2.88 -15.39 5.05
C TRP A 223 -4.38 -15.10 4.79
N PHE A 224 -4.74 -13.82 4.74
CA PHE A 224 -6.12 -13.36 4.58
C PHE A 224 -6.34 -12.81 3.18
N VAL A 225 -6.91 -13.62 2.27
CA VAL A 225 -7.17 -13.23 0.87
C VAL A 225 -8.24 -12.14 0.81
N PHE A 226 -7.99 -11.09 0.01
CA PHE A 226 -8.93 -9.98 -0.19
C PHE A 226 -9.23 -9.68 -1.67
N THR A 227 -8.43 -10.18 -2.60
CA THR A 227 -8.63 -10.00 -4.05
C THR A 227 -8.25 -11.25 -4.81
N ALA A 228 -9.10 -11.63 -5.77
CA ALA A 228 -8.75 -12.57 -6.83
C ALA A 228 -8.81 -11.84 -8.18
N ARG A 229 -7.83 -12.09 -9.04
CA ARG A 229 -7.82 -11.66 -10.43
C ARG A 229 -7.77 -12.87 -11.35
N VAL A 230 -8.52 -12.80 -12.44
CA VAL A 230 -8.60 -13.82 -13.47
C VAL A 230 -8.49 -13.12 -14.82
N ASP A 231 -7.57 -13.56 -15.67
CA ASP A 231 -7.24 -12.94 -16.97
C ASP A 231 -7.14 -11.41 -16.86
N ASP A 232 -6.30 -10.98 -15.91
CA ASP A 232 -5.99 -9.59 -15.57
C ASP A 232 -7.18 -8.74 -15.08
N LYS A 233 -8.33 -9.33 -14.76
CA LYS A 233 -9.50 -8.62 -14.22
C LYS A 233 -9.75 -8.97 -12.76
N ARG A 234 -9.99 -7.94 -11.93
CA ARG A 234 -10.44 -8.12 -10.54
C ARG A 234 -11.84 -8.74 -10.54
N THR A 235 -12.02 -9.78 -9.74
CA THR A 235 -13.30 -10.46 -9.55
C THR A 235 -14.19 -9.75 -8.52
N ASP A 236 -15.48 -10.04 -8.54
CA ASP A 236 -16.40 -9.63 -7.47
C ASP A 236 -16.27 -10.52 -6.23
N LEU A 237 -16.95 -10.15 -5.14
CA LEU A 237 -16.88 -10.88 -3.87
C LEU A 237 -17.45 -12.30 -3.97
N ALA A 238 -18.47 -12.53 -4.82
CA ALA A 238 -19.09 -13.84 -4.95
C ALA A 238 -18.12 -14.82 -5.60
N THR A 239 -17.49 -14.39 -6.70
CA THR A 239 -16.47 -15.15 -7.42
C THR A 239 -15.23 -15.38 -6.56
N LEU A 240 -14.75 -14.35 -5.84
CA LEU A 240 -13.66 -14.51 -4.87
C LEU A 240 -13.97 -15.59 -3.83
N ARG A 241 -15.20 -15.63 -3.30
CA ARG A 241 -15.60 -16.64 -2.30
C ARG A 241 -15.62 -18.04 -2.89
N GLU A 242 -16.13 -18.23 -4.10
CA GLU A 242 -16.11 -19.55 -4.75
C GLU A 242 -14.68 -20.02 -5.04
N ILE A 243 -13.80 -19.11 -5.49
CA ILE A 243 -12.38 -19.42 -5.66
C ILE A 243 -11.75 -19.83 -4.32
N CYS A 244 -11.91 -19.03 -3.26
CA CYS A 244 -11.39 -19.36 -1.93
C CYS A 244 -11.94 -20.69 -1.40
N LYS A 245 -13.22 -20.99 -1.66
CA LYS A 245 -13.81 -22.28 -1.28
C LYS A 245 -13.18 -23.47 -2.01
N TYR A 246 -12.77 -23.28 -3.26
CA TYR A 246 -12.06 -24.30 -4.05
C TYR A 246 -10.60 -24.46 -3.57
N VAL A 247 -9.87 -23.35 -3.39
CA VAL A 247 -8.44 -23.41 -3.05
C VAL A 247 -8.17 -23.70 -1.56
N GLY A 248 -9.14 -23.44 -0.69
CA GLY A 248 -9.02 -23.56 0.76
C GLY A 248 -8.39 -22.33 1.40
#